data_AF-A0AAV0TNG6-F1
#
_entry.id   AF-A0AAV0TNG6-F1
#
_cell.length_a   1.000
_cell.length_b   1.000
_cell.length_c   1.000
_cell.angle_alpha   90.00
_cell.angle_beta   90.00
_cell.angle_gamma   90.00
#
_symmetry.space_group_name_H-M   'P 1'
#
loop_
_entity.id
_entity.type
_entity.pdbx_description
1 polymer ?
#
loop_
_entity_poly.entity_id
_entity_poly.type
_entity_poly.pdbx_seq_one_letter_code
_entity_poly.pdbx_strand_id
1 'polypeptide(L)'
;MKGRFTVNPFQELSLTSNDRTSLEDLANRSILINLELCMKYMSGSKRNVDSYHWKLLKEKEKLKVYKERPEGAAAAAASGDEATGMGLPMLLCVGNIEGKLEDLLFGVISEDLETMRVKASRRLGDFGKSNSTCKICFGFVCHACKIVRKLSFVDPDLLLSQRRVTFCTVCISSATSMSSIDCAHARILKHGTMDRSSAVQKSSFEDDSEE
;
A
#
# COMPACT_ATOMS: atom_id res chain seq x y z
N MET A 1 14.00 -2.48 13.32
CA MET A 1 13.37 -3.34 12.28
C MET A 1 13.25 -2.54 10.98
N LYS A 2 14.33 -2.40 10.19
CA LYS A 2 14.35 -1.58 8.96
C LYS A 2 14.87 -2.32 7.71
N GLY A 3 15.20 -3.62 7.82
CA GLY A 3 15.96 -4.34 6.79
C GLY A 3 15.22 -5.44 6.02
N ARG A 4 13.92 -5.67 6.23
CA ARG A 4 13.24 -6.87 5.69
C ARG A 4 12.53 -6.68 4.34
N PHE A 5 12.53 -5.47 3.78
CA PHE A 5 11.89 -5.18 2.49
C PHE A 5 12.85 -4.59 1.44
N THR A 6 14.15 -4.57 1.71
CA THR A 6 15.10 -3.68 1.01
C THR A 6 16.09 -4.37 0.08
N VAL A 7 16.01 -5.69 -0.12
CA VAL A 7 16.89 -6.33 -1.11
C VAL A 7 16.17 -6.31 -2.45
N ASN A 8 16.59 -5.40 -3.32
CA ASN A 8 16.21 -5.42 -4.73
C ASN A 8 16.74 -6.75 -5.32
N PRO A 9 15.88 -7.68 -5.77
CA PRO A 9 16.33 -8.95 -6.35
C PRO A 9 16.98 -8.75 -7.73
N PHE A 10 16.88 -7.55 -8.30
CA PHE A 10 17.49 -7.17 -9.56
C PHE A 10 18.82 -6.47 -9.31
N GLN A 11 19.77 -6.66 -10.24
CA GLN A 11 21.03 -5.96 -10.23
C GLN A 11 20.79 -4.44 -10.25
N GLU A 12 21.64 -3.71 -9.54
CA GLU A 12 21.58 -2.25 -9.52
C GLU A 12 21.77 -1.71 -10.93
N LEU A 13 20.80 -0.92 -11.40
CA LEU A 13 20.75 -0.44 -12.78
C LEU A 13 21.78 0.68 -12.97
N SER A 14 22.89 0.38 -13.63
CA SER A 14 23.89 1.38 -14.03
C SER A 14 23.48 2.02 -15.36
N LEU A 15 22.97 3.26 -15.31
CA LEU A 15 22.65 4.03 -16.51
C LEU A 15 23.91 4.62 -17.14
N THR A 16 24.05 4.56 -18.46
CA THR A 16 25.05 5.33 -19.19
C THR A 16 24.64 6.80 -19.30
N SER A 17 25.55 7.71 -19.64
CA SER A 17 25.20 9.12 -19.87
C SER A 17 24.17 9.28 -21.00
N ASN A 18 24.29 8.46 -22.05
CA ASN A 18 23.35 8.46 -23.17
C ASN A 18 21.94 7.99 -22.78
N ASP A 19 21.85 6.96 -21.93
CA ASP A 19 20.56 6.47 -21.45
C ASP A 19 19.88 7.50 -20.55
N ARG A 20 20.66 8.21 -19.70
CA ARG A 20 20.12 9.29 -18.87
C ARG A 20 19.48 10.38 -19.72
N THR A 21 20.19 10.86 -20.74
CA THR A 21 19.66 11.87 -21.67
C THR A 21 18.43 11.36 -22.41
N SER A 22 18.47 10.11 -22.89
CA SER A 22 17.32 9.51 -23.61
C SER A 22 16.07 9.38 -22.72
N LEU A 23 16.25 9.03 -21.44
CA LEU A 23 15.17 8.95 -20.46
C LEU A 23 14.63 10.34 -20.10
N GLU A 24 15.51 11.33 -19.97
CA GLU A 24 15.13 12.73 -19.76
C GLU A 24 14.32 13.27 -20.93
N ASP A 25 14.75 13.04 -22.17
CA ASP A 25 14.02 13.43 -23.37
C ASP A 25 12.66 12.74 -23.49
N LEU A 26 12.57 11.47 -23.07
CA LEU A 26 11.29 10.76 -23.01
C LEU A 26 10.35 11.35 -21.96
N ALA A 27 10.87 11.67 -20.77
CA ALA A 27 10.10 12.29 -19.70
C ALA A 27 9.60 13.67 -20.12
N ASN A 28 10.47 14.50 -20.69
CA ASN A 28 10.13 15.84 -21.18
C ASN A 28 9.07 15.79 -22.28
N ARG A 29 9.21 14.89 -23.26
CA ARG A 29 8.17 14.70 -24.29
C ARG A 29 6.83 14.27 -23.68
N SER A 30 6.86 13.34 -22.73
CA SER A 30 5.64 12.88 -22.05
C SER A 30 4.95 14.00 -21.29
N ILE A 31 5.72 14.87 -20.63
CA ILE A 31 5.19 16.04 -19.91
C ILE A 31 4.54 17.02 -20.89
N LEU A 32 5.22 17.34 -21.99
CA LEU A 32 4.72 18.30 -22.99
C LEU A 32 3.40 17.81 -23.63
N ILE A 33 3.34 16.54 -24.04
CA ILE A 33 2.13 15.94 -24.61
C ILE A 33 0.96 16.01 -23.60
N ASN A 34 1.21 15.64 -22.33
CA ASN A 34 0.18 15.69 -21.30
C ASN A 34 -0.24 17.13 -20.96
N LEU A 35 0.68 18.09 -21.03
CA LEU A 35 0.39 19.51 -20.81
C LEU A 35 -0.53 20.04 -21.92
N GLU A 36 -0.27 19.72 -23.18
CA GLU A 36 -1.12 20.09 -24.31
C GLU A 36 -2.54 19.51 -24.17
N LEU A 37 -2.66 18.24 -23.79
CA LEU A 37 -3.95 17.61 -23.50
C LEU A 37 -4.69 18.33 -22.37
N CYS A 38 -3.98 18.70 -21.29
CA CYS A 38 -4.53 19.47 -20.18
C CYS A 38 -5.00 20.86 -20.63
N MET A 39 -4.18 21.58 -21.40
CA MET A 39 -4.53 22.90 -21.94
C MET A 39 -5.75 22.84 -22.87
N LYS A 40 -5.82 21.84 -23.75
CA LYS A 40 -6.98 21.59 -24.63
C LYS A 40 -8.24 21.32 -23.82
N TYR A 41 -8.14 20.49 -22.79
CA TYR A 41 -9.24 20.20 -21.88
C TYR A 41 -9.70 21.43 -21.09
N MET A 42 -8.78 22.29 -20.67
CA MET A 42 -9.08 23.53 -19.97
C MET A 42 -9.66 24.63 -20.88
N SER A 43 -9.26 24.66 -22.16
CA SER A 43 -9.68 25.69 -23.11
C SER A 43 -11.08 25.45 -23.70
N GLY A 44 -11.61 24.22 -23.64
CA GLY A 44 -12.95 23.90 -24.12
C GLY A 44 -14.05 24.51 -23.25
N SER A 45 -15.08 25.10 -23.87
CA SER A 45 -16.21 25.78 -23.19
C SER A 45 -16.99 24.91 -22.20
N LYS A 46 -16.83 23.59 -22.25
CA LYS A 46 -17.30 22.63 -21.23
C LYS A 46 -16.14 21.68 -20.94
N ARG A 47 -15.77 21.57 -19.66
CA ARG A 47 -14.89 20.52 -19.10
C ARG A 47 -15.55 19.14 -19.22
N ASN A 48 -15.78 18.72 -20.46
CA ASN A 48 -16.44 17.47 -20.80
C ASN A 48 -15.41 16.52 -21.37
N VAL A 49 -15.33 15.36 -20.74
CA VAL A 49 -14.55 14.24 -21.23
C VAL A 49 -15.36 13.55 -22.33
N ASP A 50 -14.74 13.23 -23.46
CA ASP A 50 -15.41 12.52 -24.55
C ASP A 50 -15.91 11.14 -24.09
N SER A 51 -17.23 10.94 -24.13
CA SER A 51 -17.86 9.69 -23.70
C SER A 51 -17.67 8.50 -24.65
N TYR A 52 -17.27 8.78 -25.91
CA TYR A 52 -16.97 7.74 -26.89
C TYR A 52 -15.59 7.15 -26.61
N HIS A 53 -14.58 7.99 -26.40
CA HIS A 53 -13.23 7.55 -26.05
C HIS A 53 -13.09 7.12 -24.57
N TRP A 54 -13.82 7.76 -23.64
CA TRP A 54 -13.71 7.50 -22.20
C TRP A 54 -14.99 6.91 -21.60
N LYS A 55 -14.86 5.86 -20.79
CA LYS A 55 -15.95 5.28 -19.99
C LYS A 55 -15.80 5.67 -18.53
N LEU A 56 -16.82 6.30 -17.94
CA LEU A 56 -16.84 6.61 -16.50
C LEU A 56 -16.81 5.29 -15.68
N LEU A 57 -15.80 5.14 -14.83
CA LEU A 57 -15.69 4.02 -13.89
C LEU A 57 -16.31 4.33 -12.55
N LYS A 58 -16.01 5.52 -12.02
CA LYS A 58 -16.46 5.92 -10.69
C LYS A 58 -16.46 7.43 -10.55
N GLU A 59 -17.48 7.93 -9.89
CA GLU A 59 -17.56 9.29 -9.40
C GLU A 59 -17.57 9.23 -7.87
N LYS A 60 -16.71 10.02 -7.24
CA LYS A 60 -16.69 10.19 -5.79
C LYS A 60 -16.32 11.63 -5.49
N GLU A 61 -17.11 12.27 -4.63
CA GLU A 61 -16.95 13.68 -4.29
C GLU A 61 -16.95 14.56 -5.55
N LYS A 62 -15.88 15.34 -5.78
CA LYS A 62 -15.72 16.18 -6.97
C LYS A 62 -14.80 15.55 -8.01
N LEU A 63 -14.49 14.26 -7.90
CA LEU A 63 -13.59 13.51 -8.78
C LEU A 63 -14.34 12.46 -9.60
N LYS A 64 -14.04 12.43 -10.90
CA LYS A 64 -14.53 11.44 -11.86
C LYS A 64 -13.34 10.69 -12.45
N VAL A 65 -13.38 9.36 -12.36
CA VAL A 65 -12.37 8.46 -12.92
C VAL A 65 -12.95 7.78 -14.13
N TYR A 66 -12.26 7.92 -15.26
CA TYR A 66 -12.59 7.32 -16.53
C TYR A 66 -11.55 6.28 -16.92
N LYS A 67 -11.98 5.27 -17.65
CA LYS A 67 -11.13 4.29 -18.31
C LYS A 67 -11.22 4.49 -19.81
N GLU A 68 -10.08 4.43 -20.47
CA GLU A 68 -10.01 4.47 -21.93
C GLU A 68 -10.72 3.26 -22.55
N ARG A 69 -11.53 3.51 -23.59
CA ARG A 69 -12.13 2.44 -24.38
C ARG A 69 -11.13 1.96 -25.42
N PRO A 70 -11.03 0.64 -25.68
CA PRO A 70 -10.15 0.11 -26.73
C PRO A 70 -10.43 0.70 -28.12
N GLU A 71 -11.71 0.94 -28.43
CA GLU A 71 -12.17 1.59 -29.66
C GLU A 71 -11.71 3.04 -29.77
N GLY A 72 -11.72 3.76 -28.64
CA GLY A 72 -11.21 5.13 -28.52
C GLY A 72 -9.70 5.20 -28.70
N ALA A 73 -8.96 4.26 -28.10
CA ALA A 73 -7.52 4.12 -28.24
C ALA A 73 -7.12 3.84 -29.69
N ALA A 74 -7.86 2.96 -30.38
CA ALA A 74 -7.65 2.65 -31.78
C ALA A 74 -7.91 3.86 -32.70
N ALA A 75 -8.95 4.65 -32.41
CA ALA A 75 -9.24 5.87 -33.16
C ALA A 75 -8.18 6.96 -32.94
N ALA A 76 -7.69 7.12 -31.71
CA ALA A 76 -6.60 8.05 -31.38
C ALA A 76 -5.31 7.66 -32.11
N ALA A 77 -4.94 6.38 -32.05
CA ALA A 77 -3.79 5.82 -32.78
C ALA A 77 -3.90 6.03 -34.30
N ALA A 78 -5.10 5.88 -34.88
CA ALA A 78 -5.33 6.14 -36.30
C ALA A 78 -5.21 7.63 -36.68
N SER A 79 -5.40 8.55 -35.73
CA SER A 79 -5.24 9.99 -35.93
C SER A 79 -3.80 10.50 -35.76
N GLY A 80 -2.83 9.59 -35.53
CA GLY A 80 -1.43 9.94 -35.27
C GLY A 80 -1.15 10.31 -33.81
N ASP A 81 -2.13 10.13 -32.92
CA ASP A 81 -1.97 10.24 -31.48
C ASP A 81 -1.40 8.89 -31.01
N GLU A 82 -0.06 8.80 -30.92
CA GLU A 82 0.66 7.59 -30.50
C GLU A 82 -0.05 6.92 -29.32
N ALA A 83 -0.29 5.60 -29.43
CA ALA A 83 -1.08 4.83 -28.47
C ALA A 83 -0.56 5.05 -27.04
N THR A 84 -1.26 5.92 -26.29
CA THR A 84 -0.77 6.57 -25.07
C THR A 84 -0.60 5.61 -23.87
N GLY A 85 -0.76 4.30 -24.08
CA GLY A 85 -0.66 3.29 -23.05
C GLY A 85 0.24 2.08 -23.35
N MET A 86 0.91 1.96 -24.51
CA MET A 86 1.64 0.72 -24.90
C MET A 86 0.82 -0.58 -24.67
N GLY A 87 -0.51 -0.53 -24.85
CA GLY A 87 -1.42 -1.66 -24.59
C GLY A 87 -1.87 -1.83 -23.13
N LEU A 88 -1.43 -0.96 -22.22
CA LEU A 88 -1.94 -0.89 -20.85
C LEU A 88 -3.19 0.01 -20.80
N PRO A 89 -4.20 -0.37 -20.00
CA PRO A 89 -5.42 0.44 -19.86
C PRO A 89 -5.12 1.77 -19.17
N MET A 90 -5.35 2.88 -19.88
CA MET A 90 -5.22 4.22 -19.30
C MET A 90 -6.41 4.61 -18.44
N LEU A 91 -6.12 5.42 -17.41
CA LEU A 91 -7.11 6.03 -16.54
C LEU A 91 -6.98 7.56 -16.61
N LEU A 92 -8.10 8.24 -16.78
CA LEU A 92 -8.18 9.69 -16.70
C LEU A 92 -8.98 10.07 -15.45
N CYS A 93 -8.37 10.86 -14.56
CA CYS A 93 -9.03 11.40 -13.39
C CYS A 93 -9.24 12.89 -13.57
N VAL A 94 -10.49 13.36 -13.52
CA VAL A 94 -10.81 14.78 -13.61
C VAL A 94 -11.69 15.22 -12.46
N GLY A 95 -11.38 16.39 -11.90
CA GLY A 95 -12.20 16.99 -10.87
C GLY A 95 -11.51 18.11 -10.14
N ASN A 96 -12.11 18.52 -9.03
CA ASN A 96 -11.60 19.59 -8.18
C ASN A 96 -11.12 18.99 -6.86
N ILE A 97 -9.88 19.31 -6.49
CA ILE A 97 -9.30 18.92 -5.21
C ILE A 97 -9.11 20.19 -4.39
N GLU A 98 -9.56 20.17 -3.13
CA GLU A 98 -9.39 21.28 -2.20
C GLU A 98 -8.01 21.16 -1.53
N GLY A 99 -7.19 22.21 -1.59
CA GLY A 99 -5.86 22.22 -1.01
C GLY A 99 -4.84 22.99 -1.85
N LYS A 100 -3.58 22.95 -1.42
CA LYS A 100 -2.44 23.50 -2.17
C LYS A 100 -1.92 22.45 -3.15
N LEU A 101 -1.39 22.91 -4.29
CA LEU A 101 -0.82 22.03 -5.31
C LEU A 101 0.37 21.25 -4.76
N GLU A 102 1.18 21.88 -3.92
CA GLU A 102 2.38 21.29 -3.30
C GLU A 102 2.01 20.10 -2.41
N ASP A 103 0.93 20.21 -1.63
CA ASP A 103 0.44 19.12 -0.77
C ASP A 103 -0.01 17.92 -1.61
N LEU A 104 -0.63 18.19 -2.77
CA LEU A 104 -1.03 17.16 -3.72
C LEU A 104 0.18 16.50 -4.39
N LEU A 105 1.13 17.30 -4.86
CA LEU A 105 2.35 16.80 -5.48
C LEU A 105 3.18 15.97 -4.50
N PHE A 106 3.26 16.38 -3.23
CA PHE A 106 3.90 15.57 -2.17
C PHE A 106 3.18 14.24 -1.95
N GLY A 107 1.87 14.15 -2.21
CA GLY A 107 1.13 12.90 -2.21
C GLY A 107 1.52 11.96 -3.36
N VAL A 108 1.87 12.50 -4.53
CA VAL A 108 2.08 11.76 -5.78
C VAL A 108 3.57 11.44 -6.04
N ILE A 109 4.45 12.42 -5.87
CA ILE A 109 5.89 12.32 -6.20
C ILE A 109 6.59 11.43 -5.20
N SER A 110 7.33 10.42 -5.66
CA SER A 110 8.14 9.58 -4.78
C SER A 110 9.61 9.86 -5.03
N GLU A 111 10.31 10.40 -4.02
CA GLU A 111 11.74 10.74 -4.13
C GLU A 111 12.64 9.50 -3.96
N ASP A 112 12.16 8.48 -3.25
CA ASP A 112 12.90 7.26 -2.99
C ASP A 112 12.04 6.00 -3.16
N LEU A 113 12.71 4.84 -3.23
CA LEU A 113 12.03 3.55 -3.38
C LEU A 113 11.17 3.20 -2.17
N GLU A 114 11.51 3.67 -0.97
CA GLU A 114 10.75 3.39 0.24
C GLU A 114 9.41 4.13 0.22
N THR A 115 9.41 5.42 -0.07
CA THR A 115 8.22 6.26 -0.27
C THR A 115 7.40 5.77 -1.46
N MET A 116 8.02 5.36 -2.57
CA MET A 116 7.30 4.78 -3.72
C MET A 116 6.58 3.49 -3.31
N ARG A 117 7.21 2.58 -2.57
CA ARG A 117 6.58 1.34 -2.10
C ARG A 117 5.46 1.62 -1.10
N VAL A 118 5.67 2.58 -0.20
CA VAL A 118 4.66 3.03 0.74
C VAL A 118 3.47 3.68 0.01
N LYS A 119 3.71 4.45 -1.05
CA LYS A 119 2.65 5.07 -1.87
C LYS A 119 1.98 4.08 -2.80
N ALA A 120 2.69 3.16 -3.43
CA ALA A 120 2.11 2.10 -4.25
C ALA A 120 1.27 1.12 -3.42
N SER A 121 1.65 0.89 -2.15
CA SER A 121 0.84 0.13 -1.20
C SER A 121 -0.38 0.92 -0.67
N ARG A 122 -0.34 2.25 -0.72
CA ARG A 122 -1.48 3.16 -0.48
C ARG A 122 -2.11 3.59 -1.81
N ARG A 123 -3.08 2.83 -2.32
CA ARG A 123 -3.82 3.24 -3.53
C ARG A 123 -4.26 4.70 -3.44
N LEU A 124 -4.01 5.47 -4.49
CA LEU A 124 -4.46 6.85 -4.63
C LEU A 124 -5.97 6.93 -4.36
N GLY A 125 -6.32 7.54 -3.23
CA GLY A 125 -7.70 7.72 -2.79
C GLY A 125 -8.40 6.46 -2.28
N ASP A 126 -9.52 6.71 -1.61
CA ASP A 126 -10.40 5.73 -0.95
C ASP A 126 -11.30 5.00 -1.99
N PHE A 127 -10.69 4.56 -3.09
CA PHE A 127 -11.34 3.89 -4.22
C PHE A 127 -11.27 2.36 -4.12
N GLY A 128 -10.57 1.80 -3.12
CA GLY A 128 -10.46 0.37 -2.85
C GLY A 128 -11.44 -0.11 -1.78
N LYS A 129 -12.25 -1.13 -2.09
CA LYS A 129 -13.35 -1.67 -1.27
C LYS A 129 -12.96 -2.36 0.07
N SER A 130 -11.75 -2.20 0.61
CA SER A 130 -11.44 -2.78 1.93
C SER A 130 -10.32 -2.07 2.69
N ASN A 131 -10.65 -1.40 3.80
CA ASN A 131 -9.72 -0.80 4.77
C ASN A 131 -9.07 -1.84 5.69
N SER A 132 -8.56 -2.93 5.11
CA SER A 132 -7.91 -3.99 5.90
C SER A 132 -6.44 -3.65 6.13
N THR A 133 -6.05 -3.46 7.39
CA THR A 133 -4.65 -3.23 7.79
C THR A 133 -4.07 -4.45 8.50
N CYS A 134 -2.79 -4.72 8.26
CA CYS A 134 -2.04 -5.77 8.93
C CYS A 134 -1.77 -5.37 10.39
N LYS A 135 -2.08 -6.22 11.38
CA LYS A 135 -1.80 -5.90 12.80
C LYS A 135 -0.35 -6.07 13.25
N ILE A 136 0.55 -6.55 12.38
CA ILE A 136 1.98 -6.66 12.67
C ILE A 136 2.73 -5.43 12.17
N CYS A 137 2.57 -5.08 10.88
CA CYS A 137 3.27 -3.94 10.28
C CYS A 137 2.42 -2.67 10.15
N PHE A 138 1.14 -2.72 10.53
CA PHE A 138 0.16 -1.62 10.39
C PHE A 138 -0.09 -1.14 8.95
N GLY A 139 0.52 -1.79 7.95
CA GLY A 139 0.34 -1.48 6.53
C GLY A 139 -1.01 -1.94 5.96
N PHE A 140 -1.47 -1.30 4.90
CA PHE A 140 -2.67 -1.69 4.16
C PHE A 140 -2.47 -3.01 3.43
N VAL A 141 -3.55 -3.79 3.35
CA VAL A 141 -3.54 -5.11 2.74
C VAL A 141 -4.67 -5.19 1.73
N CYS A 142 -4.31 -5.42 0.46
CA CYS A 142 -5.28 -5.67 -0.59
C CYS A 142 -6.02 -7.01 -0.35
N HIS A 143 -7.12 -7.25 -1.05
CA HIS A 143 -7.90 -8.48 -0.90
C HIS A 143 -7.08 -9.75 -1.16
N ALA A 144 -6.17 -9.73 -2.13
CA ALA A 144 -5.32 -10.88 -2.48
C ALA A 144 -4.24 -11.18 -1.42
N CYS A 145 -3.69 -10.16 -0.77
CA CYS A 145 -2.67 -10.32 0.26
C CYS A 145 -3.26 -10.42 1.68
N LYS A 146 -4.58 -10.36 1.83
CA LYS A 146 -5.30 -10.34 3.11
C LYS A 146 -5.40 -11.75 3.67
N ILE A 147 -4.75 -11.98 4.80
CA ILE A 147 -4.89 -13.21 5.57
C ILE A 147 -5.58 -12.89 6.89
N VAL A 148 -6.77 -13.47 7.11
CA VAL A 148 -7.51 -13.31 8.35
C VAL A 148 -7.33 -14.56 9.20
N ARG A 149 -6.86 -14.41 10.44
CA ARG A 149 -6.72 -15.50 11.41
C ARG A 149 -7.50 -15.18 12.68
N LYS A 150 -8.08 -16.21 13.30
CA LYS A 150 -8.72 -16.11 14.61
C LYS A 150 -7.64 -16.31 15.67
N LEU A 151 -7.42 -15.30 16.51
CA LEU A 151 -6.46 -15.35 17.60
C LEU A 151 -7.19 -15.34 18.93
N SER A 152 -6.64 -16.03 19.93
CA SER A 152 -7.13 -16.04 21.30
C SER A 152 -6.35 -15.02 22.14
N PHE A 153 -7.06 -14.28 22.98
CA PHE A 153 -6.54 -13.26 23.89
C PHE A 153 -7.02 -13.58 25.29
N VAL A 154 -6.17 -13.38 26.29
CA VAL A 154 -6.58 -13.47 27.69
C VAL A 154 -7.14 -12.11 28.09
N ASP A 155 -8.42 -12.06 28.43
CA ASP A 155 -9.07 -10.86 28.97
C ASP A 155 -8.73 -10.70 30.47
N PRO A 156 -8.97 -9.52 31.09
CA PRO A 156 -8.63 -9.28 32.50
C PRO A 156 -9.34 -10.20 33.51
N ASP A 157 -10.44 -10.82 33.09
CA ASP A 157 -11.21 -11.83 33.84
C ASP A 157 -10.61 -13.25 33.74
N LEU A 158 -9.41 -13.38 33.16
CA LEU A 158 -8.70 -14.63 32.87
C LEU A 158 -9.42 -15.55 31.86
N LEU A 159 -10.43 -15.03 31.15
CA LEU A 159 -11.09 -15.79 30.09
C LEU A 159 -10.42 -15.58 28.74
N LEU A 160 -10.58 -16.55 27.83
CA LEU A 160 -10.03 -16.48 26.48
C LEU A 160 -11.07 -15.92 25.49
N SER A 161 -10.82 -14.72 24.96
CA SER A 161 -11.59 -14.13 23.88
C SER A 161 -10.94 -14.36 22.51
N GLN A 162 -11.74 -14.80 21.55
CA GLN A 162 -11.26 -15.05 20.19
C GLN A 162 -11.67 -13.94 19.23
N ARG A 163 -10.69 -13.28 18.58
CA ARG A 163 -10.95 -12.17 17.65
C ARG A 163 -10.32 -12.44 16.28
N ARG A 164 -11.00 -12.03 15.20
CA ARG A 164 -10.49 -12.13 13.84
C ARG A 164 -9.54 -10.97 13.58
N VAL A 165 -8.29 -11.29 13.27
CA VAL A 165 -7.23 -10.33 13.03
C VAL A 165 -6.71 -10.47 11.61
N THR A 166 -6.43 -9.33 10.96
CA THR A 166 -5.90 -9.30 9.60
C THR A 166 -4.37 -9.13 9.61
N PHE A 167 -3.70 -9.90 8.76
CA PHE A 167 -2.27 -9.85 8.50
C PHE A 167 -2.02 -9.78 7.00
N CYS A 168 -0.90 -9.16 6.59
CA CYS A 168 -0.39 -9.34 5.23
C CYS A 168 0.34 -10.69 5.14
N THR A 169 0.33 -11.28 3.94
CA THR A 169 1.00 -12.54 3.61
C THR A 169 2.45 -12.61 4.12
N VAL A 170 3.23 -11.54 3.95
CA VAL A 170 4.63 -11.50 4.39
C VAL A 170 4.75 -11.59 5.92
N CYS A 171 3.99 -10.77 6.64
CA CYS A 171 4.09 -10.73 8.10
C CYS A 171 3.62 -12.03 8.74
N ILE A 172 2.54 -12.64 8.24
CA ILE A 172 2.06 -13.90 8.80
C ILE A 172 3.03 -15.04 8.50
N SER A 173 3.55 -15.16 7.26
CA SER A 173 4.51 -16.21 6.92
C SER A 173 5.77 -16.10 7.77
N SER A 174 6.30 -14.88 7.95
CA SER A 174 7.46 -14.66 8.82
C SER A 174 7.14 -14.95 10.29
N ALA A 175 5.96 -14.57 10.79
CA ALA A 175 5.60 -14.83 12.19
C ALA A 175 5.40 -16.33 12.47
N THR A 176 4.84 -17.08 11.52
CA THR A 176 4.64 -18.53 11.66
C THR A 176 5.93 -19.34 11.51
N SER A 177 6.95 -18.79 10.87
CA SER A 177 8.26 -19.46 10.73
C SER A 177 9.23 -19.14 11.87
N MET A 178 8.87 -18.24 12.79
CA MET A 178 9.71 -17.91 13.95
C MET A 178 9.60 -19.00 15.02
N SER A 179 10.72 -19.32 15.66
CA SER A 179 10.72 -20.30 16.75
C SER A 179 9.97 -19.72 17.96
N SER A 180 9.16 -20.56 18.61
CA SER A 180 8.43 -20.18 19.82
C SER A 180 9.39 -19.80 20.95
N ILE A 181 10.57 -20.44 21.01
CA ILE A 181 11.60 -20.18 22.02
C ILE A 181 12.22 -18.80 21.85
N ASP A 182 12.54 -18.37 20.62
CA ASP A 182 13.08 -17.03 20.37
C ASP A 182 12.05 -15.94 20.70
N CYS A 183 10.77 -16.18 20.39
CA CYS A 183 9.69 -15.27 20.75
C CYS A 183 9.52 -15.16 22.27
N ALA A 184 9.61 -16.29 23.00
CA ALA A 184 9.55 -16.32 24.46
C ALA A 184 10.76 -15.60 25.09
N HIS A 185 11.98 -15.91 24.63
CA HIS A 185 13.21 -15.24 25.07
C HIS A 185 13.13 -13.73 24.84
N ALA A 186 12.72 -13.29 23.65
CA ALA A 186 12.57 -11.87 23.35
C ALA A 186 11.52 -11.18 24.23
N ARG A 187 10.44 -11.88 24.62
CA ARG A 187 9.44 -11.35 25.55
C ARG A 187 9.97 -11.21 26.97
N ILE A 188 10.69 -12.22 27.47
CA ILE A 188 11.33 -12.19 28.79
C ILE A 188 12.35 -11.06 28.87
N LEU A 189 13.19 -10.89 27.84
CA LEU A 189 14.18 -9.80 27.79
C LEU A 189 13.53 -8.41 27.75
N LYS A 190 12.37 -8.26 27.09
CA LYS A 190 11.62 -6.99 27.05
C LYS A 190 10.81 -6.70 28.32
N HIS A 191 10.37 -7.73 29.04
CA HIS A 191 9.57 -7.61 30.27
C HIS A 191 10.36 -7.91 31.55
N GLY A 192 11.69 -8.07 31.49
CA GLY A 192 12.57 -8.37 32.64
C GLY A 192 12.60 -7.30 33.73
N THR A 193 11.84 -6.22 33.59
CA THR A 193 11.58 -5.19 34.62
C THR A 193 10.12 -5.18 35.10
N MET A 194 9.39 -6.30 35.03
CA MET A 194 8.13 -6.47 35.76
C MET A 194 8.33 -7.35 36.99
N ASP A 195 8.57 -6.64 38.10
CA ASP A 195 8.23 -6.92 39.49
C ASP A 195 8.38 -8.36 40.03
N ARG A 196 9.47 -8.56 40.78
CA ARG A 196 9.80 -9.79 41.51
C ARG A 196 9.10 -9.88 42.88
N SER A 197 8.04 -9.12 43.13
CA SER A 197 7.52 -8.90 44.49
C SER A 197 6.31 -9.75 44.90
N SER A 198 5.70 -10.58 44.03
CA SER A 198 4.43 -11.25 44.39
C SER A 198 4.40 -12.78 44.30
N ALA A 199 5.55 -13.46 44.19
CA ALA A 199 5.59 -14.93 44.12
C ALA A 199 6.36 -15.59 45.29
N VAL A 200 6.32 -15.01 46.49
CA VAL A 200 6.68 -15.73 47.72
C VAL A 200 5.43 -15.86 48.58
N GLN A 201 4.74 -16.99 48.43
CA GLN A 201 3.88 -17.64 49.43
C GLN A 201 3.86 -19.13 49.03
N LYS A 202 4.85 -19.91 49.45
CA LYS A 202 4.86 -20.77 50.65
C LYS A 202 3.73 -21.82 50.61
N SER A 203 4.02 -22.98 50.04
CA SER A 203 3.35 -24.25 50.38
C SER A 203 4.37 -25.16 51.07
N SER A 204 4.47 -25.01 52.39
CA SER A 204 5.02 -26.05 53.27
C SER A 204 3.97 -27.17 53.32
N PHE A 205 4.34 -28.35 52.82
CA PHE A 205 3.63 -29.61 53.07
C PHE A 205 4.16 -30.16 54.40
N GLU A 206 3.29 -30.24 55.40
CA GLU A 206 3.44 -31.15 56.53
C GLU A 206 2.92 -32.52 56.06
N ASP A 207 3.77 -33.53 56.22
CA ASP A 207 3.55 -34.92 55.86
C ASP A 207 2.78 -35.57 57.01
N ASP A 208 1.55 -36.01 56.75
CA ASP A 208 0.75 -36.83 57.66
C ASP A 208 0.50 -38.16 56.95
N SER A 209 1.27 -39.17 57.35
CA SER A 209 1.08 -40.56 56.95
C SER A 209 1.13 -41.43 58.20
N GLU A 210 -0.05 -41.84 58.65
CA GLU A 210 -0.29 -42.95 59.57
C GLU A 210 0.10 -44.28 58.90
N GLU A 211 1.05 -45.03 59.48
CA GLU A 211 0.90 -46.39 60.04
C GLU A 211 2.25 -46.89 60.61
#